data_AF-A0A1G3ZW73-F1
#
_entry.id   AF-A0A1G3ZW73-F1
#
_cell.length_a   1.000
_cell.length_b   1.000
_cell.length_c   1.000
_cell.angle_alpha   90.00
_cell.angle_beta   90.00
_cell.angle_gamma   90.00
#
_symmetry.space_group_name_H-M   'P 1'
#
loop_
_entity.id
_entity.type
_entity.pdbx_description
1 polymer ?
#
loop_
_entity_poly.entity_id
_entity_poly.type
_entity_poly.pdbx_seq_one_letter_code
_entity_poly.pdbx_strand_id
1 'polypeptide(L)'
;MLALYTVTGFFILPPIVKAQLEKRAGVALGRTVTVGKVRINPFKLSITLENLDVREADGKSSFLGWDRLYVNAGAFASLTGSWVLREIELDGFHAGVTIRPDGSLNFADILARMGPLRRRR
;
A
#
# COMPACT_ATOMS: atom_id res chain seq x y z
N MET A 1 27.75 11.12 -17.24
CA MET A 1 27.76 10.72 -15.81
C MET A 1 26.38 10.69 -15.14
N LEU A 2 25.32 11.32 -15.68
CA LEU A 2 23.97 11.28 -15.08
C LEU A 2 23.17 9.98 -15.33
N ALA A 3 23.39 9.32 -16.47
CA ALA A 3 22.63 8.11 -16.83
C ALA A 3 22.87 6.93 -15.87
N LEU A 4 24.08 6.81 -15.32
CA LEU A 4 24.42 5.74 -14.39
C LEU A 4 23.67 5.91 -13.06
N TYR A 5 23.61 7.13 -12.50
CA TYR A 5 22.88 7.42 -11.25
C TYR A 5 21.37 7.19 -11.34
N THR A 6 20.73 7.52 -12.47
CA THR A 6 19.30 7.26 -12.68
C THR A 6 18.97 5.77 -12.77
N VAL A 7 19.86 4.96 -13.35
CA VAL A 7 19.61 3.52 -13.55
C VAL A 7 19.89 2.74 -12.25
N THR A 8 20.96 3.05 -11.51
CA THR A 8 21.20 2.38 -10.22
C THR A 8 20.13 2.73 -9.18
N GLY A 9 19.68 4.00 -9.15
CA GLY A 9 18.56 4.40 -8.29
C GLY A 9 17.26 3.67 -8.62
N PHE A 10 16.98 3.42 -9.91
CA PHE A 10 15.79 2.71 -10.38
C PHE A 10 15.74 1.22 -9.96
N PHE A 11 16.88 0.54 -9.88
CA PHE A 11 16.90 -0.87 -9.44
C PHE A 11 16.98 -1.03 -7.91
N ILE A 12 17.55 -0.04 -7.20
CA ILE A 12 17.70 -0.09 -5.75
C ILE A 12 16.42 0.40 -5.03
N LEU A 13 15.71 1.36 -5.60
CA LEU A 13 14.53 1.94 -4.95
C LEU A 13 13.36 0.95 -4.77
N PRO A 14 12.98 0.11 -5.75
CA PRO A 14 11.87 -0.83 -5.61
C PRO A 14 11.96 -1.77 -4.40
N PRO A 15 13.08 -2.49 -4.14
CA PRO A 15 13.17 -3.34 -2.96
C PRO A 15 13.15 -2.55 -1.65
N ILE A 16 13.69 -1.31 -1.62
CA ILE A 16 13.62 -0.45 -0.42
C ILE A 16 12.18 -0.03 -0.15
N VAL A 17 11.47 0.43 -1.19
CA VAL A 17 10.06 0.84 -1.08
C VAL A 17 9.21 -0.33 -0.64
N LYS A 18 9.40 -1.52 -1.23
CA LYS A 18 8.76 -2.76 -0.80
C LYS A 18 8.96 -3.00 0.69
N ALA A 19 10.21 -3.07 1.15
CA ALA A 19 10.54 -3.38 2.54
C ALA A 19 10.00 -2.32 3.52
N GLN A 20 10.06 -1.04 3.15
CA GLN A 20 9.49 0.04 3.96
C GLN A 20 7.97 -0.02 4.01
N LEU A 21 7.31 -0.36 2.91
CA LEU A 21 5.85 -0.45 2.84
C LEU A 21 5.35 -1.62 3.67
N GLU A 22 5.95 -2.80 3.53
CA GLU A 22 5.67 -3.98 4.37
C GLU A 22 5.89 -3.68 5.86
N LYS A 23 7.04 -3.07 6.21
CA LYS A 23 7.36 -2.73 7.61
C LYS A 23 6.39 -1.71 8.20
N ARG A 24 6.16 -0.59 7.50
CA ARG A 24 5.34 0.51 8.03
C ARG A 24 3.87 0.17 8.04
N ALA A 25 3.34 -0.42 6.97
CA ALA A 25 1.96 -0.87 6.93
C ALA A 25 1.74 -1.99 7.95
N GLY A 26 2.72 -2.89 8.11
CA GLY A 26 2.67 -3.94 9.12
C GLY A 26 2.61 -3.39 10.53
N VAL A 27 3.39 -2.36 10.86
CA VAL A 27 3.33 -1.68 12.17
C VAL A 27 2.02 -0.91 12.36
N ALA A 28 1.57 -0.17 11.35
CA ALA A 28 0.37 0.67 11.42
C ALA A 28 -0.91 -0.16 11.60
N LEU A 29 -1.04 -1.25 10.84
CA LEU A 29 -2.15 -2.18 10.94
C LEU A 29 -1.97 -3.15 12.11
N GLY A 30 -0.72 -3.37 12.52
CA GLY A 30 -0.27 -4.45 13.40
C GLY A 30 -0.73 -5.82 12.92
N ARG A 31 -0.63 -6.01 11.60
CA ARG A 31 -0.88 -7.24 10.84
C ARG A 31 0.31 -7.51 9.94
N THR A 32 0.49 -8.75 9.51
CA THR A 32 1.51 -9.04 8.50
C THR A 32 1.04 -8.50 7.15
N VAL A 33 1.85 -7.63 6.55
CA VAL A 33 1.63 -7.09 5.21
C VAL A 33 2.74 -7.61 4.31
N THR A 34 2.36 -8.17 3.17
CA THR A 34 3.28 -8.64 2.15
C THR A 34 2.98 -7.94 0.83
N VAL A 35 4.02 -7.67 0.06
CA VAL A 35 3.92 -7.06 -1.27
C VAL A 35 4.72 -7.91 -2.23
N GLY A 36 4.09 -8.42 -3.29
CA GLY A 36 4.79 -9.22 -4.30
C GLY A 36 5.88 -8.43 -5.01
N LYS A 37 5.48 -7.45 -5.82
CA LYS A 37 6.39 -6.68 -6.67
C LYS A 37 6.08 -5.19 -6.60
N VAL A 38 7.14 -4.37 -6.65
CA VAL A 38 7.05 -2.92 -6.75
C VAL A 38 7.70 -2.48 -8.05
N ARG A 39 7.03 -1.65 -8.83
CA ARG A 39 7.57 -1.02 -10.04
C ARG A 39 7.41 0.48 -9.92
N ILE A 40 8.43 1.24 -10.28
CA ILE A 40 8.41 2.70 -10.24
C ILE A 40 8.83 3.20 -11.61
N ASN A 41 8.11 4.13 -12.20
CA ASN A 41 8.48 4.77 -13.46
C ASN A 41 8.71 6.28 -13.21
N PRO A 42 9.98 6.74 -13.19
CA PRO A 42 10.31 8.13 -12.89
C PRO A 42 9.88 9.10 -14.00
N PHE A 43 9.85 8.66 -15.27
CA PHE A 43 9.43 9.51 -16.39
C PHE A 43 7.94 9.83 -16.35
N LYS A 44 7.13 8.90 -15.82
CA LYS A 44 5.69 9.10 -15.62
C LYS A 44 5.34 9.60 -14.21
N LEU A 45 6.29 9.57 -13.26
CA LEU A 45 6.02 9.65 -11.82
C LEU A 45 4.89 8.70 -11.40
N SER A 46 5.04 7.43 -11.76
CA SER A 46 4.05 6.39 -11.40
C SER A 46 4.68 5.26 -10.57
N ILE A 47 3.86 4.66 -9.71
CA ILE A 47 4.19 3.46 -8.93
C ILE A 47 3.16 2.37 -9.20
N THR A 48 3.61 1.12 -9.21
CA THR A 48 2.75 -0.06 -9.32
C THR A 48 3.12 -1.03 -8.20
N LEU A 49 2.13 -1.41 -7.40
CA LEU A 49 2.24 -2.43 -6.37
C LEU A 49 1.45 -3.65 -6.85
N GLU A 50 2.11 -4.80 -6.93
CA GLU A 50 1.50 -6.06 -7.37
C GLU A 50 1.46 -7.05 -6.21
N ASN A 51 0.34 -7.77 -6.09
CA ASN A 51 0.08 -8.80 -5.09
C ASN A 51 0.32 -8.27 -3.67
N LEU A 52 -0.38 -7.18 -3.30
CA LEU A 52 -0.40 -6.75 -1.91
C LEU A 52 -1.40 -7.61 -1.16
N ASP A 53 -0.97 -8.11 0.00
CA ASP A 53 -1.82 -8.91 0.85
C ASP A 53 -1.55 -8.61 2.33
N VAL A 54 -2.64 -8.32 3.05
CA VAL A 54 -2.70 -8.10 4.49
C VAL A 54 -3.32 -9.34 5.11
N ARG A 55 -2.59 -9.98 6.01
CA ARG A 55 -3.06 -11.17 6.71
C ARG A 55 -4.00 -10.83 7.86
N GLU A 56 -4.84 -11.81 8.19
CA GLU A 56 -5.57 -11.83 9.45
C GLU A 56 -4.63 -11.88 10.66
N ALA A 57 -5.17 -11.64 11.87
CA ALA A 57 -4.39 -11.69 13.11
C ALA A 57 -3.81 -13.10 13.38
N ASP A 58 -4.43 -14.13 12.79
CA ASP A 58 -3.97 -15.51 12.83
C ASP A 58 -2.77 -15.78 11.90
N GLY A 59 -2.44 -14.85 11.00
CA GLY A 59 -1.37 -14.96 10.01
C GLY A 59 -1.64 -15.95 8.87
N LYS A 60 -2.79 -16.63 8.85
CA LYS A 60 -3.11 -17.72 7.91
C LYS A 60 -4.02 -17.26 6.79
N SER A 61 -5.05 -16.52 7.12
CA SER A 61 -6.06 -16.09 6.16
C SER A 61 -5.77 -14.68 5.64
N SER A 62 -6.19 -14.40 4.40
CA SER A 62 -6.12 -13.04 3.85
C SER A 62 -7.26 -12.20 4.41
N PHE A 63 -6.92 -11.04 4.96
CA PHE A 63 -7.89 -10.05 5.42
C PHE A 63 -8.24 -9.09 4.28
N LEU A 64 -7.24 -8.53 3.62
CA LEU A 64 -7.42 -7.52 2.57
C LEU A 64 -6.24 -7.58 1.61
N GLY A 65 -6.50 -7.45 0.32
CA GLY A 65 -5.44 -7.44 -0.68
C GLY A 65 -5.90 -6.97 -2.04
N TRP A 66 -4.97 -6.93 -2.97
CA TRP A 66 -5.22 -6.63 -4.38
C TRP A 66 -4.12 -7.19 -5.28
N ASP A 67 -4.48 -7.44 -6.54
CA ASP A 67 -3.56 -7.96 -7.54
C ASP A 67 -2.66 -6.86 -8.09
N ARG A 68 -3.23 -5.69 -8.40
CA ARG A 68 -2.48 -4.54 -8.94
C ARG A 68 -3.06 -3.22 -8.45
N LEU A 69 -2.22 -2.39 -7.86
CA LEU A 69 -2.49 -0.97 -7.62
C LEU A 69 -1.52 -0.15 -8.45
N TYR A 70 -2.03 0.58 -9.44
CA TYR A 70 -1.28 1.54 -10.24
C TYR A 70 -1.65 2.97 -9.80
N VAL A 71 -0.65 3.81 -9.55
CA VAL A 71 -0.84 5.22 -9.20
C VAL A 71 0.11 6.07 -10.04
N ASN A 72 -0.41 7.10 -10.69
CA ASN A 72 0.35 8.05 -11.50
C ASN A 72 0.11 9.48 -10.99
N ALA A 73 1.18 10.11 -10.49
CA ALA A 73 1.14 11.49 -9.99
C ALA A 73 1.47 12.54 -11.06
N GLY A 74 1.61 12.15 -12.33
CA GLY A 74 1.71 13.06 -13.46
C GLY A 74 2.95 13.95 -13.46
N ALA A 75 4.06 13.45 -14.00
CA ALA A 75 5.37 14.15 -14.06
C ALA A 75 5.31 15.65 -14.41
N PHE A 76 4.53 16.04 -15.42
CA PHE A 76 4.47 17.43 -15.89
C PHE A 76 3.69 18.38 -14.98
N ALA A 77 2.71 17.89 -14.22
CA ALA A 77 1.95 18.77 -13.30
C ALA A 77 2.76 19.12 -12.05
N SER A 78 3.68 18.24 -11.65
CA SER A 78 4.60 18.50 -10.55
C SER A 78 5.59 19.64 -10.86
N LEU A 79 5.88 19.91 -12.14
CA LEU A 79 6.76 21.00 -12.57
C LEU A 79 6.08 22.38 -12.48
N THR A 80 4.75 22.44 -12.49
CA THR A 80 3.97 23.67 -12.27
C THR A 80 3.68 23.94 -10.79
N GLY A 81 4.26 23.16 -9.87
CA GLY A 81 4.09 23.31 -8.42
C GLY A 81 2.83 22.67 -7.84
N SER A 82 2.07 21.93 -8.66
CA SER A 82 0.83 21.26 -8.26
C SER A 82 1.01 19.75 -8.26
N TRP A 83 0.80 19.09 -7.10
CA TRP A 83 0.74 17.64 -7.05
C TRP A 83 -0.62 17.17 -7.58
N VAL A 84 -0.65 16.61 -8.80
CA VAL A 84 -1.90 16.16 -9.45
C VAL A 84 -1.85 14.65 -9.66
N LEU A 85 -2.67 13.91 -8.91
CA LEU A 85 -2.94 12.51 -9.19
C LEU A 85 -3.71 12.43 -10.51
N ARG A 86 -3.06 11.89 -11.54
CA ARG A 86 -3.65 11.75 -12.88
C ARG A 86 -4.46 10.48 -13.00
N GLU A 87 -3.97 9.39 -12.42
CA GLU A 87 -4.54 8.07 -12.64
C GLU A 87 -4.32 7.19 -11.42
N ILE A 88 -5.37 6.45 -11.05
CA ILE A 88 -5.34 5.42 -10.02
C ILE A 88 -6.14 4.23 -10.59
N GLU A 89 -5.51 3.08 -10.68
CA GLU A 89 -6.16 1.83 -11.08
C GLU A 89 -5.97 0.80 -9.96
N LEU A 90 -7.06 0.13 -9.59
CA LEU A 90 -7.05 -0.92 -8.57
C LEU A 90 -7.75 -2.15 -9.14
N ASP A 91 -6.96 -3.20 -9.35
CA ASP A 91 -7.42 -4.48 -9.89
C ASP A 91 -7.35 -5.57 -8.81
N GLY A 92 -8.36 -6.44 -8.79
CA GLY A 92 -8.38 -7.62 -7.91
C GLY A 92 -8.54 -7.30 -6.42
N PHE A 93 -9.08 -6.13 -6.08
CA PHE A 93 -9.33 -5.77 -4.68
C PHE A 93 -10.27 -6.78 -4.02
N HIS A 94 -9.87 -7.27 -2.84
CA HIS A 94 -10.67 -8.16 -2.02
C HIS A 94 -10.47 -7.83 -0.53
N ALA A 95 -11.53 -8.05 0.26
CA ALA A 95 -11.49 -7.92 1.71
C ALA A 95 -12.49 -8.89 2.36
N GLY A 96 -12.09 -9.50 3.47
CA GLY A 96 -12.90 -10.39 4.28
C GLY A 96 -13.40 -9.68 5.54
N VAL A 97 -14.71 -9.73 5.79
CA VAL A 97 -15.31 -9.23 7.03
C VAL A 97 -16.02 -10.38 7.72
N THR A 98 -15.63 -10.65 8.97
CA THR A 98 -16.20 -11.72 9.77
C THR A 98 -16.53 -11.19 11.17
N ILE A 99 -17.70 -11.57 11.67
CA ILE A 99 -18.11 -11.33 13.06
C ILE A 99 -17.66 -12.53 13.90
N ARG A 100 -16.88 -12.26 14.94
CA ARG A 100 -16.41 -13.28 15.89
C ARG A 100 -17.53 -13.71 16.84
N PRO A 101 -17.39 -14.85 17.54
CA PRO A 101 -18.37 -15.31 18.52
C PRO A 101 -18.66 -14.31 19.65
N ASP A 102 -17.71 -13.42 19.96
CA ASP A 102 -17.85 -12.35 20.96
C ASP A 102 -18.57 -11.10 20.41
N GLY A 103 -19.05 -11.13 19.16
CA GLY A 103 -19.70 -10.01 18.48
C GLY A 103 -18.74 -8.96 17.93
N SER A 104 -17.42 -9.12 18.10
CA SER A 104 -16.42 -8.20 17.55
C SER A 104 -16.13 -8.47 16.08
N LEU A 105 -15.75 -7.43 15.34
CA LEU A 105 -15.29 -7.57 13.95
C LEU A 105 -13.84 -8.09 13.91
N ASN A 106 -13.52 -8.92 12.92
CA ASN A 106 -12.17 -9.42 12.65
C ASN A 106 -11.10 -8.32 12.57
N PHE A 107 -11.45 -7.09 12.20
CA PHE A 107 -10.54 -5.94 12.09
C PHE A 107 -10.71 -4.87 13.20
N ALA A 108 -11.44 -5.16 14.27
CA ALA A 108 -11.66 -4.21 15.37
C ALA A 108 -10.36 -3.70 16.01
N ASP A 109 -9.31 -4.54 16.05
CA ASP A 109 -7.96 -4.19 16.50
C ASP A 109 -7.30 -3.14 15.59
N ILE A 110 -7.49 -3.24 14.27
CA ILE A 110 -6.97 -2.27 13.30
C ILE A 110 -7.65 -0.91 13.51
N LEU A 111 -8.97 -0.89 13.69
CA LEU A 111 -9.71 0.34 13.98
C LEU A 111 -9.22 1.01 15.27
N ALA A 112 -9.00 0.24 16.33
CA ALA A 112 -8.49 0.78 17.60
C ALA A 112 -7.11 1.46 17.44
N ARG A 113 -6.27 0.94 16.52
CA ARG A 113 -4.94 1.51 16.21
C ARG A 113 -4.99 2.77 15.36
N MET A 114 -5.94 2.88 14.43
CA MET A 114 -6.09 4.08 13.58
C MET A 114 -6.72 5.29 14.31
N GLY A 115 -7.09 5.10 15.57
CA GLY A 115 -7.66 6.11 16.44
C GLY A 115 -9.07 5.72 16.85
N PRO A 116 -9.48 6.03 18.10
CA PRO A 116 -10.84 5.75 18.52
C PRO A 116 -11.79 6.48 17.58
N LEU A 117 -12.74 5.74 16.98
CA LEU A 117 -13.92 6.34 16.37
C LEU A 117 -14.51 7.25 17.44
N ARG A 118 -14.24 8.55 17.33
CA ARG A 118 -14.80 9.55 18.23
C ARG A 118 -16.29 9.54 17.92
N ARG A 119 -17.03 8.66 18.61
CA ARG A 119 -18.50 8.71 18.66
C ARG A 119 -18.81 10.09 19.20
N ARG A 120 -18.98 11.07 18.32
CA ARG A 120 -19.70 12.30 18.64
C ARG A 120 -21.09 11.81 19.03
N ARG A 121 -21.33 11.75 20.34
CA ARG A 121 -22.68 11.83 20.88
C ARG A 121 -23.24 13.21 20.58
#